data_AF-A0A549T4S4-F1
#
_entry.id   AF-A0A549T4S4-F1
#
_cell.length_a   1.000
_cell.length_b   1.000
_cell.length_c   1.000
_cell.angle_alpha   90.00
_cell.angle_beta   90.00
_cell.angle_gamma   90.00
#
_symmetry.space_group_name_H-M   'P 1'
#
loop_
_entity.id
_entity.type
_entity.pdbx_description
1 polymer ?
#
loop_
_entity_poly.entity_id
_entity_poly.type
_entity_poly.pdbx_seq_one_letter_code
_entity_poly.pdbx_strand_id
1 'polypeptide(L)'
;MSEFSATVAFRSAERWLRDKRFPEGIDAILSRSNGSPQHSNLKSFLPGRVKRWALDAGPIPVFLTNDRRAEAAVALIDKVLERPVFNLVRGPGRAVIPRAGLVVSLGTAAGNPAEPHEICIGNVSGLGDETGWDDDTVDEQGRFRRPLCVRIDSPAGHRATFDQVVHEFGHALGLGDHFPGFGKPQGAPAVDDAFWAALVRLYQLSPGDEYADASPPA
;
A
#
# COMPACT_ATOMS: atom_id res chain seq x y z
N MET A 1 -19.78 3.22 6.19
CA MET A 1 -19.32 3.17 4.78
C MET A 1 -20.07 4.12 3.84
N SER A 2 -21.26 4.63 4.17
CA SER A 2 -22.01 5.48 3.20
C SER A 2 -21.29 6.78 2.82
N GLU A 3 -20.49 7.36 3.72
CA GLU A 3 -19.75 8.61 3.49
C GLU A 3 -18.73 8.53 2.34
N PHE A 4 -18.11 7.36 2.12
CA PHE A 4 -17.09 7.17 1.08
C PHE A 4 -17.65 6.54 -0.21
N SER A 5 -18.97 6.31 -0.28
CA SER A 5 -19.61 5.63 -1.42
C SER A 5 -19.46 6.37 -2.77
N ALA A 6 -19.21 7.68 -2.74
CA ALA A 6 -18.99 8.49 -3.93
C ALA A 6 -17.53 8.47 -4.44
N THR A 7 -16.59 7.93 -3.66
CA THR A 7 -15.16 7.94 -3.98
C THR A 7 -14.81 6.95 -5.09
N VAL A 8 -13.70 7.20 -5.79
CA VAL A 8 -13.26 6.31 -6.88
C VAL A 8 -12.85 4.96 -6.31
N ALA A 9 -12.13 4.94 -5.18
CA ALA A 9 -11.72 3.73 -4.48
C ALA A 9 -12.91 2.83 -4.16
N PHE A 10 -13.97 3.38 -3.56
CA PHE A 10 -15.13 2.58 -3.18
C PHE A 10 -15.88 2.04 -4.41
N ARG A 11 -16.13 2.87 -5.41
CA ARG A 11 -16.86 2.45 -6.61
C ARG A 11 -16.10 1.43 -7.44
N SER A 12 -14.79 1.60 -7.59
CA SER A 12 -13.92 0.63 -8.27
C SER A 12 -13.84 -0.69 -7.50
N ALA A 13 -13.82 -0.66 -6.17
CA ALA A 13 -13.90 -1.86 -5.35
C ALA A 13 -15.24 -2.61 -5.53
N GLU A 14 -16.37 -1.89 -5.59
CA GLU A 14 -17.67 -2.50 -5.87
C GLU A 14 -17.75 -3.11 -7.26
N ARG A 15 -17.16 -2.46 -8.27
CA ARG A 15 -17.03 -3.04 -9.61
C ARG A 15 -16.18 -4.31 -9.58
N TRP A 16 -15.03 -4.29 -8.90
CA TRP A 16 -14.20 -5.48 -8.72
C TRP A 16 -14.98 -6.62 -8.07
N LEU A 17 -15.65 -6.37 -6.94
CA LEU A 17 -16.38 -7.40 -6.19
C LEU A 17 -17.50 -8.05 -7.00
N ARG A 18 -18.10 -7.31 -7.93
CA ARG A 18 -19.14 -7.82 -8.83
C ARG A 18 -18.56 -8.58 -10.01
N ASP A 19 -17.52 -8.04 -10.63
CA ASP A 19 -17.05 -8.52 -11.93
C ASP A 19 -15.93 -9.56 -11.79
N LYS A 20 -15.05 -9.42 -10.79
CA LYS A 20 -13.89 -10.29 -10.50
C LYS A 20 -13.03 -10.64 -11.73
N ARG A 21 -12.89 -9.68 -12.64
CA ARG A 21 -12.13 -9.84 -13.89
C ARG A 21 -10.77 -9.18 -13.77
N PHE A 22 -9.72 -9.97 -13.96
CA PHE A 22 -8.37 -9.43 -14.10
C PHE A 22 -8.23 -8.78 -15.48
N PRO A 23 -7.62 -7.58 -15.56
CA PRO A 23 -7.20 -7.03 -16.84
C PRO A 23 -6.10 -7.92 -17.44
N GLU A 24 -6.02 -7.95 -18.75
CA GLU A 24 -4.92 -8.61 -19.45
C GLU A 24 -3.57 -8.00 -19.03
N GLY A 25 -2.55 -8.84 -18.85
CA GLY A 25 -1.21 -8.40 -18.46
C GLY A 25 -1.06 -7.97 -17.00
N ILE A 26 -1.97 -8.37 -16.09
CA ILE A 26 -1.86 -8.03 -14.66
C ILE A 26 -0.55 -8.50 -14.02
N ASP A 27 -0.04 -9.67 -14.41
CA ASP A 27 1.23 -10.19 -13.92
C ASP A 27 2.41 -9.35 -14.43
N ALA A 28 2.32 -8.83 -15.65
CA ALA A 28 3.29 -7.89 -16.20
C ALA A 28 3.23 -6.51 -15.53
N ILE A 29 2.04 -6.05 -15.13
CA ILE A 29 1.87 -4.84 -14.31
C ILE A 29 2.58 -5.01 -12.97
N LEU A 30 2.33 -6.12 -12.27
CA LEU A 30 2.96 -6.41 -10.98
C LEU A 30 4.48 -6.59 -11.12
N SER A 31 4.93 -7.31 -12.15
CA SER A 31 6.36 -7.49 -12.44
C SER A 31 7.07 -6.16 -12.66
N ARG A 32 6.49 -5.24 -13.46
CA ARG A 32 7.06 -3.91 -13.68
C ARG A 32 6.99 -3.02 -12.45
N SER A 33 5.85 -3.02 -11.76
CA SER A 33 5.62 -2.23 -10.56
C SER A 33 6.58 -2.64 -9.43
N ASN A 34 6.82 -3.94 -9.26
CA ASN A 34 7.62 -4.45 -8.14
C ASN A 34 9.07 -4.79 -8.52
N GLY A 35 9.39 -4.90 -9.81
CA GLY A 35 10.69 -5.33 -10.34
C GLY A 35 11.58 -4.22 -10.93
N SER A 36 11.14 -2.96 -10.99
CA SER A 36 11.92 -1.86 -11.55
C SER A 36 13.08 -1.42 -10.63
N PRO A 37 14.33 -1.32 -11.13
CA PRO A 37 15.52 -0.97 -10.34
C PRO A 37 15.73 0.54 -10.12
N GLN A 38 14.79 1.42 -10.47
CA GLN A 38 15.01 2.87 -10.35
C GLN A 38 14.54 3.43 -9.01
N HIS A 39 15.52 3.79 -8.16
CA HIS A 39 15.50 4.61 -6.96
C HIS A 39 14.15 4.88 -6.25
N SER A 40 14.14 4.52 -4.97
CA SER A 40 13.18 4.81 -3.88
C SER A 40 12.34 3.61 -3.41
N ASN A 41 12.61 3.17 -2.18
CA ASN A 41 11.63 2.91 -1.13
C ASN A 41 10.99 1.51 -1.03
N LEU A 42 11.06 0.67 -2.05
CA LEU A 42 10.66 -0.77 -2.00
C LEU A 42 11.49 -1.65 -2.97
N LYS A 43 12.45 -1.04 -3.66
CA LYS A 43 12.91 -1.48 -4.99
C LYS A 43 14.20 -2.30 -4.99
N SER A 44 15.11 -2.05 -4.05
CA SER A 44 16.35 -2.81 -3.82
C SER A 44 16.08 -4.20 -3.24
N PHE A 45 15.02 -4.29 -2.45
CA PHE A 45 14.63 -5.52 -1.77
C PHE A 45 14.02 -6.52 -2.77
N LEU A 46 14.59 -7.73 -2.88
CA LEU A 46 14.08 -8.85 -3.70
C LEU A 46 13.67 -8.48 -5.15
N PRO A 47 14.62 -8.12 -6.04
CA PRO A 47 14.30 -7.77 -7.41
C PRO A 47 13.62 -8.95 -8.14
N GLY A 48 12.55 -8.64 -8.88
CA GLY A 48 11.80 -9.63 -9.67
C GLY A 48 10.94 -10.61 -8.87
N ARG A 49 10.83 -10.44 -7.54
CA ARG A 49 10.04 -11.31 -6.67
C ARG A 49 8.86 -10.60 -6.04
N VAL A 50 7.90 -11.40 -5.60
CA VAL A 50 6.67 -10.96 -4.96
C VAL A 50 6.95 -10.36 -3.58
N LYS A 51 6.65 -9.06 -3.44
CA LYS A 51 6.81 -8.29 -2.20
C LYS A 51 5.44 -8.08 -1.58
N ARG A 52 5.09 -8.86 -0.56
CA ARG A 52 3.86 -8.66 0.23
C ARG A 52 4.03 -9.23 1.63
N TRP A 53 3.08 -8.92 2.50
CA TRP A 53 2.98 -9.52 3.82
C TRP A 53 2.64 -11.01 3.73
N ALA A 54 3.43 -11.85 4.39
CA ALA A 54 3.00 -13.19 4.77
C ALA A 54 1.91 -13.10 5.84
N LEU A 55 0.85 -13.88 5.68
CA LEU A 55 -0.29 -13.91 6.60
C LEU A 55 -0.37 -15.25 7.36
N ASP A 56 0.71 -16.04 7.33
CA ASP A 56 0.85 -17.33 8.02
C ASP A 56 0.84 -17.16 9.55
N ALA A 57 1.43 -16.07 10.05
CA ALA A 57 1.39 -15.68 11.47
C ALA A 57 0.09 -14.97 11.90
N GLY A 58 -0.86 -14.79 10.97
CA GLY A 58 -2.13 -14.08 11.19
C GLY A 58 -2.22 -12.73 10.46
N PRO A 59 -3.34 -11.99 10.64
CA PRO A 59 -3.55 -10.68 10.02
C PRO A 59 -2.57 -9.62 10.53
N ILE A 60 -2.25 -8.65 9.68
CA ILE A 60 -1.32 -7.54 9.93
C ILE A 60 -1.87 -6.64 11.03
N PRO A 61 -1.15 -6.45 12.15
CA PRO A 61 -1.55 -5.49 13.17
C PRO A 61 -1.53 -4.06 12.61
N VAL A 62 -2.63 -3.33 12.73
CA VAL A 62 -2.73 -1.92 12.30
C VAL A 62 -3.06 -1.04 13.50
N PHE A 63 -2.15 -0.12 13.81
CA PHE A 63 -2.24 0.83 14.91
C PHE A 63 -2.79 2.15 14.36
N LEU A 64 -4.07 2.41 14.65
CA LEU A 64 -4.78 3.58 14.15
C LEU A 64 -4.81 4.71 15.17
N THR A 65 -4.72 5.94 14.67
CA THR A 65 -4.85 7.20 15.44
C THR A 65 -6.30 7.72 15.49
N ASN A 66 -7.30 6.83 15.37
CA ASN A 66 -8.74 7.15 15.26
C ASN A 66 -9.12 7.98 14.00
N ASP A 67 -8.47 7.75 12.86
CA ASP A 67 -8.87 8.36 11.59
C ASP A 67 -9.87 7.47 10.82
N ARG A 68 -11.06 8.02 10.52
CA ARG A 68 -12.14 7.29 9.84
C ARG A 68 -11.80 6.87 8.41
N ARG A 69 -10.91 7.59 7.71
CA ARG A 69 -10.50 7.22 6.34
C ARG A 69 -9.63 5.98 6.41
N ALA A 70 -8.68 5.93 7.35
CA ALA A 70 -7.85 4.76 7.55
C ALA A 70 -8.66 3.53 8.02
N GLU A 71 -9.60 3.70 8.95
CA GLU A 71 -10.52 2.62 9.35
C GLU A 71 -11.33 2.09 8.17
N ALA A 72 -11.86 2.98 7.32
CA ALA A 72 -12.63 2.58 6.14
C ALA A 72 -11.77 1.94 5.05
N ALA A 73 -10.51 2.37 4.88
CA ALA A 73 -9.59 1.78 3.91
C ALA A 73 -9.26 0.34 4.29
N VAL A 74 -8.94 0.09 5.58
CA VAL A 74 -8.73 -1.25 6.12
C VAL A 74 -9.94 -2.16 5.85
N ALA A 75 -11.15 -1.69 6.21
CA ALA A 75 -12.36 -2.48 6.01
C ALA A 75 -12.67 -2.74 4.52
N LEU A 76 -12.40 -1.77 3.65
CA LEU A 76 -12.62 -1.92 2.21
C LEU A 76 -11.65 -2.94 1.60
N ILE A 77 -10.38 -2.89 1.99
CA ILE A 77 -9.36 -3.81 1.49
C ILE A 77 -9.62 -5.24 1.97
N ASP A 78 -9.90 -5.46 3.26
CA ASP A 78 -10.28 -6.79 3.79
C ASP A 78 -11.47 -7.38 3.01
N LYS A 79 -12.46 -6.51 2.69
CA LYS A 79 -13.62 -6.90 1.88
C LYS A 79 -13.21 -7.30 0.46
N VAL A 80 -12.37 -6.53 -0.21
CA VAL A 80 -11.91 -6.80 -1.59
C VAL A 80 -11.06 -8.07 -1.67
N LEU A 81 -10.21 -8.31 -0.67
CA LEU A 81 -9.38 -9.51 -0.58
C LEU A 81 -10.15 -10.73 -0.07
N GLU A 82 -11.43 -10.55 0.32
CA GLU A 82 -12.33 -11.60 0.81
C GLU A 82 -11.75 -12.40 1.98
N ARG A 83 -10.89 -11.77 2.80
CA ARG A 83 -10.24 -12.36 3.97
C ARG A 83 -9.76 -11.26 4.94
N PRO A 84 -9.61 -11.56 6.24
CA PRO A 84 -8.96 -10.64 7.17
C PRO A 84 -7.47 -10.56 6.84
N VAL A 85 -7.05 -9.45 6.25
CA VAL A 85 -5.65 -9.07 6.05
C VAL A 85 -5.17 -8.22 7.21
N PHE A 86 -6.06 -7.45 7.82
CA PHE A 86 -5.72 -6.57 8.94
C PHE A 86 -6.32 -7.02 10.27
N ASN A 87 -5.64 -6.67 11.35
CA ASN A 87 -6.13 -6.73 12.73
C ASN A 87 -5.98 -5.34 13.36
N LEU A 88 -7.09 -4.64 13.59
CA LEU A 88 -7.08 -3.30 14.16
C LEU A 88 -6.71 -3.34 15.64
N VAL A 89 -5.60 -2.71 16.01
CA VAL A 89 -5.16 -2.57 17.39
C VAL A 89 -5.61 -1.22 17.92
N ARG A 90 -6.59 -1.23 18.83
CA ARG A 90 -7.09 -0.06 19.55
C ARG A 90 -6.49 -0.06 20.97
N GLY A 91 -5.78 0.99 21.37
CA GLY A 91 -5.12 1.07 22.68
C GLY A 91 -4.78 2.50 23.11
N PRO A 92 -4.53 2.73 24.42
CA PRO A 92 -4.30 4.07 24.97
C PRO A 92 -3.03 4.68 24.36
N GLY A 93 -3.12 5.97 24.01
CA GLY A 93 -2.09 6.69 23.28
C GLY A 93 -0.69 6.55 23.87
N ARG A 94 0.27 6.39 22.96
CA ARG A 94 1.72 6.26 23.14
C ARG A 94 2.25 4.95 23.74
N ALA A 95 3.18 4.38 22.95
CA ALA A 95 4.43 3.75 23.38
C ALA A 95 4.50 2.22 23.58
N VAL A 96 3.91 1.44 22.66
CA VAL A 96 4.68 0.29 22.16
C VAL A 96 4.72 0.42 20.65
N ILE A 97 5.85 0.93 20.16
CA ILE A 97 6.17 0.81 18.75
C ILE A 97 6.17 -0.71 18.45
N PRO A 98 5.28 -1.19 17.58
CA PRO A 98 5.19 -2.61 17.31
C PRO A 98 6.51 -3.15 16.76
N ARG A 99 6.85 -4.41 17.11
CA ARG A 99 7.97 -5.10 16.45
C ARG A 99 7.69 -5.30 14.95
N ALA A 100 6.42 -5.48 14.58
CA ALA A 100 5.96 -5.59 13.19
C ALA A 100 4.49 -5.15 13.08
N GLY A 101 4.11 -4.54 11.95
CA GLY A 101 2.75 -4.07 11.68
C GLY A 101 2.72 -2.74 10.94
N LEU A 102 1.53 -2.16 10.78
CA LEU A 102 1.32 -0.84 10.19
C LEU A 102 0.96 0.17 11.28
N VAL A 103 1.60 1.34 11.24
CA VAL A 103 1.27 2.50 12.08
C VAL A 103 0.72 3.58 11.16
N VAL A 104 -0.49 4.07 11.41
CA VAL A 104 -1.04 5.20 10.65
C VAL A 104 -0.69 6.50 11.36
N SER A 105 0.02 7.39 10.67
CA SER A 105 0.49 8.67 11.21
C SER A 105 -0.09 9.86 10.44
N LEU A 106 -0.74 10.79 11.14
CA LEU A 106 -1.46 11.92 10.57
C LEU A 106 -0.62 13.19 10.56
N GLY A 107 -0.67 13.97 9.47
CA GLY A 107 0.03 15.25 9.34
C GLY A 107 1.55 15.08 9.25
N THR A 108 2.00 13.91 8.79
CA THR A 108 3.42 13.52 8.81
C THR A 108 3.91 13.00 7.46
N ALA A 109 3.11 13.21 6.40
CA ALA A 109 3.55 12.88 5.04
C ALA A 109 4.83 13.65 4.71
N ALA A 110 5.85 12.92 4.25
CA ALA A 110 7.16 13.45 3.92
C ALA A 110 7.45 13.12 2.45
N GLY A 111 7.64 14.17 1.65
CA GLY A 111 8.04 14.05 0.26
C GLY A 111 9.55 13.95 0.11
N ASN A 112 10.00 13.70 -1.12
CA ASN A 112 11.40 13.90 -1.47
C ASN A 112 11.78 15.37 -1.17
N PRO A 113 12.94 15.68 -0.56
CA PRO A 113 13.36 17.07 -0.30
C PRO A 113 13.42 17.96 -1.55
N ALA A 114 13.40 17.39 -2.76
CA ALA A 114 13.28 18.12 -4.03
C ALA A 114 11.84 18.58 -4.37
N GLU A 115 10.82 18.08 -3.66
CA GLU A 115 9.41 18.48 -3.81
C GLU A 115 9.00 19.40 -2.66
N PRO A 116 8.22 20.47 -2.92
CA PRO A 116 7.70 21.31 -1.85
C PRO A 116 6.90 20.48 -0.84
N HIS A 117 7.24 20.58 0.46
CA HIS A 117 6.52 19.92 1.57
C HIS A 117 5.01 20.19 1.57
N GLU A 118 4.59 21.30 0.94
CA GLU A 118 3.21 21.72 0.76
C GLU A 118 2.39 20.78 -0.16
N ILE A 119 3.04 19.89 -0.93
CA ILE A 119 2.40 19.04 -1.94
C ILE A 119 2.37 17.54 -1.53
N CYS A 120 3.20 17.11 -0.57
CA CYS A 120 3.19 15.72 -0.12
C CYS A 120 2.02 15.45 0.83
N ILE A 121 1.10 14.59 0.41
CA ILE A 121 -0.16 14.31 1.10
C ILE A 121 -0.24 12.84 1.59
N GLY A 122 0.68 11.99 1.15
CA GLY A 122 0.81 10.61 1.61
C GLY A 122 2.17 10.03 1.22
N ASN A 123 2.67 9.12 2.06
CA ASN A 123 3.78 8.21 1.74
C ASN A 123 3.80 7.02 2.71
N VAL A 124 4.49 5.94 2.33
CA VAL A 124 4.77 4.80 3.22
C VAL A 124 6.26 4.68 3.47
N SER A 125 6.64 4.60 4.74
CA SER A 125 8.05 4.48 5.10
C SER A 125 8.29 3.65 6.36
N GLY A 126 9.56 3.43 6.72
CA GLY A 126 9.93 3.02 8.06
C GLY A 126 9.53 4.08 9.11
N LEU A 127 9.75 3.79 10.39
CA LEU A 127 9.40 4.73 11.47
C LEU A 127 10.29 5.97 11.58
N GLY A 128 11.42 6.02 10.85
CA GLY A 128 12.28 7.20 10.75
C GLY A 128 11.76 8.24 9.75
N ASP A 129 12.48 9.36 9.60
CA ASP A 129 12.17 10.46 8.66
C ASP A 129 12.56 10.13 7.20
N GLU A 130 12.31 8.89 6.79
CA GLU A 130 12.61 8.41 5.46
C GLU A 130 11.35 8.43 4.60
N THR A 131 11.55 8.55 3.28
CA THR A 131 10.45 8.53 2.31
C THR A 131 10.04 7.10 1.93
N GLY A 132 10.71 6.07 2.48
CA GLY A 132 10.58 4.67 2.08
C GLY A 132 10.83 3.60 3.12
N TRP A 133 10.78 2.33 2.69
CA TRP A 133 11.00 1.16 3.53
C TRP A 133 12.50 0.94 3.77
N ASP A 134 12.85 0.47 4.97
CA ASP A 134 14.20 -0.04 5.26
C ASP A 134 14.38 -1.40 4.56
N ASP A 135 15.58 -1.71 4.05
CA ASP A 135 15.89 -2.99 3.35
C ASP A 135 15.67 -4.24 4.25
N ASP A 136 15.62 -4.09 5.57
CA ASP A 136 15.37 -5.16 6.55
C ASP A 136 13.93 -5.20 7.08
N THR A 137 13.03 -4.37 6.53
CA THR A 137 11.64 -4.25 6.99
C THR A 137 10.86 -5.56 6.88
N VAL A 138 11.06 -6.28 5.79
CA VAL A 138 10.44 -7.57 5.48
C VAL A 138 11.51 -8.53 5.00
N ASP A 139 11.38 -9.83 5.26
CA ASP A 139 12.30 -10.84 4.73
C ASP A 139 11.78 -11.51 3.46
N GLU A 140 12.60 -12.37 2.87
CA GLU A 140 12.34 -12.99 1.58
C GLU A 140 11.06 -13.84 1.56
N GLN A 141 10.59 -14.25 2.75
CA GLN A 141 9.36 -15.00 2.92
C GLN A 141 8.15 -14.09 3.22
N GLY A 142 8.32 -12.77 3.12
CA GLY A 142 7.25 -11.80 3.40
C GLY A 142 7.02 -11.54 4.89
N ARG A 143 7.93 -11.96 5.78
CA ARG A 143 7.77 -11.75 7.23
C ARG A 143 8.39 -10.43 7.64
N PHE A 144 7.57 -9.57 8.23
CA PHE A 144 8.01 -8.25 8.67
C PHE A 144 8.79 -8.31 9.98
N ARG A 145 9.92 -7.62 10.02
CA ARG A 145 10.83 -7.50 11.16
C ARG A 145 10.78 -6.13 11.82
N ARG A 146 10.21 -5.16 11.10
CA ARG A 146 10.01 -3.78 11.52
C ARG A 146 8.61 -3.33 11.13
N PRO A 147 8.05 -2.33 11.81
CA PRO A 147 6.78 -1.75 11.40
C PRO A 147 6.96 -0.73 10.27
N LEU A 148 5.92 -0.59 9.46
CA LEU A 148 5.79 0.48 8.47
C LEU A 148 4.87 1.57 8.98
N CYS A 149 5.20 2.81 8.63
CA CYS A 149 4.39 3.97 8.84
C CYS A 149 3.63 4.32 7.55
N VAL A 150 2.31 4.24 7.60
CA VAL A 150 1.41 4.80 6.58
C VAL A 150 1.15 6.26 6.96
N ARG A 151 1.89 7.17 6.33
CA ARG A 151 1.83 8.60 6.62
C ARG A 151 0.81 9.24 5.70
N ILE A 152 -0.15 9.93 6.28
CA ILE A 152 -1.22 10.63 5.55
C ILE A 152 -1.37 12.05 6.08
N ASP A 153 -1.88 12.93 5.24
CA ASP A 153 -1.97 14.38 5.48
C ASP A 153 -0.59 15.06 5.52
N SER A 154 -0.49 16.23 4.90
CA SER A 154 0.71 17.07 4.91
C SER A 154 0.93 17.72 6.27
N PRO A 155 2.19 17.92 6.71
CA PRO A 155 2.49 18.77 7.87
C PRO A 155 2.03 20.22 7.69
N ALA A 156 1.80 20.68 6.45
CA ALA A 156 1.24 22.00 6.15
C ALA A 156 -0.30 22.08 6.30
N GLY A 157 -0.96 20.97 6.70
CA GLY A 157 -2.41 20.95 6.97
C GLY A 157 -3.29 20.50 5.79
N HIS A 158 -2.70 20.13 4.65
CA HIS A 158 -3.45 19.52 3.54
C HIS A 158 -3.87 18.09 3.88
N ARG A 159 -5.17 17.79 3.77
CA ARG A 159 -5.70 16.46 4.10
C ARG A 159 -5.77 15.55 2.89
N ALA A 160 -5.35 14.30 3.06
CA ALA A 160 -5.51 13.23 2.09
C ALA A 160 -6.99 12.91 1.83
N THR A 161 -7.34 12.72 0.56
CA THR A 161 -8.64 12.14 0.19
C THR A 161 -8.68 10.67 0.59
N PHE A 162 -9.88 10.08 0.66
CA PHE A 162 -10.02 8.64 0.91
C PHE A 162 -9.30 7.80 -0.17
N ASP A 163 -9.35 8.22 -1.43
CA ASP A 163 -8.65 7.54 -2.53
C ASP A 163 -7.13 7.53 -2.31
N GLN A 164 -6.56 8.63 -1.80
CA GLN A 164 -5.15 8.72 -1.43
C GLN A 164 -4.81 7.85 -0.22
N VAL A 165 -5.68 7.77 0.79
CA VAL A 165 -5.44 6.87 1.92
C VAL A 165 -5.41 5.41 1.46
N VAL A 166 -6.36 4.98 0.60
CA VAL A 166 -6.37 3.64 0.03
C VAL A 166 -5.12 3.37 -0.81
N HIS A 167 -4.66 4.38 -1.57
CA HIS A 167 -3.43 4.31 -2.34
C HIS A 167 -2.21 4.01 -1.44
N GLU A 168 -2.03 4.74 -0.34
CA GLU A 168 -0.91 4.48 0.59
C GLU A 168 -1.00 3.09 1.24
N PHE A 169 -2.20 2.61 1.56
CA PHE A 169 -2.35 1.23 2.02
C PHE A 169 -1.95 0.21 0.94
N GLY A 170 -2.18 0.51 -0.34
CA GLY A 170 -1.68 -0.28 -1.46
C GLY A 170 -0.16 -0.43 -1.45
N HIS A 171 0.55 0.69 -1.27
CA HIS A 171 2.00 0.67 -1.09
C HIS A 171 2.40 -0.16 0.12
N ALA A 172 1.77 0.07 1.27
CA ALA A 172 2.05 -0.66 2.51
C ALA A 172 1.84 -2.18 2.35
N LEU A 173 0.92 -2.60 1.48
CA LEU A 173 0.62 -4.02 1.21
C LEU A 173 1.56 -4.65 0.18
N GLY A 174 2.42 -3.86 -0.47
CA GLY A 174 3.47 -4.36 -1.37
C GLY A 174 3.31 -4.00 -2.84
N LEU A 175 2.39 -3.11 -3.20
CA LEU A 175 2.40 -2.50 -4.54
C LEU A 175 3.52 -1.45 -4.60
N GLY A 176 4.52 -1.69 -5.45
CA GLY A 176 5.70 -0.85 -5.59
C GLY A 176 5.43 0.42 -6.40
N ASP A 177 5.96 0.48 -7.61
CA ASP A 177 5.81 1.63 -8.49
C ASP A 177 4.37 1.87 -8.95
N HIS A 178 4.06 3.14 -9.20
CA HIS A 178 2.82 3.54 -9.83
C HIS A 178 2.64 2.89 -11.21
N PHE A 179 1.39 2.62 -11.55
CA PHE A 179 0.97 2.11 -12.85
C PHE A 179 -0.38 2.71 -13.24
N PRO A 180 -0.84 2.59 -14.50
CA PRO A 180 -2.17 3.08 -14.88
C PRO A 180 -3.28 2.49 -13.99
N GLY A 181 -3.94 3.35 -13.20
CA GLY A 181 -4.94 2.96 -12.19
C GLY A 181 -4.40 2.90 -10.75
N PHE A 182 -3.13 3.22 -10.52
CA PHE A 182 -2.49 3.34 -9.22
C PHE A 182 -1.42 4.44 -9.24
N GLY A 183 -1.81 5.70 -9.00
CA GLY A 183 -0.88 6.84 -9.01
C GLY A 183 -0.38 7.20 -10.42
N LYS A 184 0.67 8.04 -10.52
CA LYS A 184 1.02 8.75 -11.76
C LYS A 184 2.15 8.11 -12.58
N PRO A 185 2.03 8.19 -13.92
CA PRO A 185 2.57 9.37 -14.62
C PRO A 185 1.48 10.15 -15.37
N GLN A 186 1.16 11.33 -14.83
CA GLN A 186 0.26 12.40 -15.32
C GLN A 186 -1.26 12.11 -15.34
N GLY A 187 -1.99 12.78 -14.43
CA GLY A 187 -3.47 12.87 -14.43
C GLY A 187 -4.25 11.66 -13.92
N ALA A 188 -3.60 10.50 -13.72
CA ALA A 188 -4.26 9.29 -13.24
C ALA A 188 -4.82 9.44 -11.81
N PRO A 189 -5.96 8.79 -11.50
CA PRO A 189 -6.51 8.76 -10.16
C PRO A 189 -5.56 8.02 -9.20
N ALA A 190 -5.68 8.32 -7.90
CA ALA A 190 -4.86 7.64 -6.88
C ALA A 190 -5.07 6.11 -6.91
N VAL A 191 -6.31 5.67 -7.14
CA VAL A 191 -6.70 4.27 -7.37
C VAL A 191 -7.86 4.19 -8.37
N ASP A 192 -7.95 3.09 -9.11
CA ASP A 192 -9.10 2.70 -9.97
C ASP A 192 -9.19 1.17 -10.12
N ASP A 193 -9.96 0.64 -11.09
CA ASP A 193 -10.22 -0.79 -11.26
C ASP A 193 -8.94 -1.66 -11.32
N ALA A 194 -7.88 -1.17 -11.98
CA ALA A 194 -6.61 -1.90 -12.07
C ALA A 194 -5.91 -2.07 -10.71
N PHE A 195 -6.09 -1.14 -9.76
CA PHE A 195 -5.52 -1.23 -8.42
C PHE A 195 -6.02 -2.47 -7.68
N TRP A 196 -7.34 -2.70 -7.67
CA TRP A 196 -7.93 -3.83 -6.95
C TRP A 196 -7.54 -5.16 -7.56
N ALA A 197 -7.54 -5.24 -8.89
CA ALA A 197 -7.08 -6.43 -9.59
C ALA A 197 -5.60 -6.73 -9.28
N ALA A 198 -4.75 -5.71 -9.26
CA ALA A 198 -3.33 -5.87 -8.92
C ALA A 198 -3.15 -6.32 -7.48
N LEU A 199 -3.85 -5.70 -6.53
CA LEU A 199 -3.76 -6.05 -5.12
C LEU A 199 -4.27 -7.47 -4.85
N VAL A 200 -5.41 -7.87 -5.43
CA VAL A 200 -5.92 -9.24 -5.28
C VAL A 200 -4.94 -10.24 -5.90
N ARG A 201 -4.44 -9.96 -7.10
CA ARG A 201 -3.46 -10.83 -7.76
C ARG A 201 -2.19 -10.98 -6.92
N LEU A 202 -1.66 -9.89 -6.37
CA LEU A 202 -0.50 -9.90 -5.48
C LEU A 202 -0.68 -10.84 -4.29
N TYR A 203 -1.87 -10.85 -3.68
CA TYR A 203 -2.19 -11.70 -2.52
C TYR A 203 -2.57 -13.15 -2.89
N GLN A 204 -2.72 -13.48 -4.17
CA GLN A 204 -2.82 -14.85 -4.66
C GLN A 204 -1.45 -15.51 -4.88
N LEU A 205 -0.39 -14.71 -5.04
CA LEU A 205 0.99 -15.19 -5.21
C LEU A 205 1.64 -15.46 -3.85
N SER A 206 2.63 -16.35 -3.76
CA SER A 206 3.41 -16.53 -2.52
C SER A 206 4.46 -15.42 -2.39
N PRO A 207 4.74 -14.90 -1.17
CA PRO A 207 5.81 -13.92 -1.01
C PRO A 207 7.15 -14.57 -1.39
N GLY A 208 8.01 -13.82 -2.06
CA GLY A 208 9.33 -14.31 -2.50
C GLY A 208 9.32 -15.13 -3.79
N ASP A 209 8.15 -15.54 -4.30
CA ASP A 209 8.05 -16.19 -5.61
C ASP A 209 8.52 -15.22 -6.71
N GLU A 210 9.09 -15.76 -7.78
CA GLU A 210 9.40 -14.98 -8.98
C GLU A 210 8.11 -14.64 -9.73
N TYR A 211 8.03 -13.43 -10.29
CA TYR A 211 6.94 -13.13 -11.22
C TYR A 211 7.09 -13.99 -12.50
N ALA A 212 6.00 -14.57 -12.98
CA ALA A 212 6.00 -15.43 -14.16
C ALA A 212 6.58 -14.74 -15.42
N ASP A 213 6.54 -13.40 -15.47
CA ASP A 213 7.09 -12.55 -16.53
C ASP A 213 8.34 -11.75 -16.07
N ALA A 214 9.15 -12.27 -15.14
CA ALA A 214 10.37 -11.60 -14.66
C ALA A 214 11.50 -11.49 -15.72
N SER A 215 11.24 -11.84 -16.98
CA SER A 215 12.19 -11.58 -18.06
C SER A 215 12.36 -10.06 -18.20
N PRO A 216 13.59 -9.51 -18.11
CA PRO A 216 13.81 -8.11 -18.39
C PRO A 216 13.30 -7.82 -19.82
N PRO A 217 12.70 -6.63 -20.08
CA PRO A 217 12.40 -6.25 -21.45
C PRO A 217 13.70 -6.37 -22.28
N ALA A 218 13.58 -7.01 -23.43
CA ALA A 218 14.67 -7.14 -24.40
C ALA A 218 15.21 -5.78 -24.85
#